data_AF-A0A1M5K356-F1
#
_entry.id   AF-A0A1M5K356-F1
#
_cell.length_a   1.000
_cell.length_b   1.000
_cell.length_c   1.000
_cell.angle_alpha   90.00
_cell.angle_beta   90.00
_cell.angle_gamma   90.00
#
_symmetry.space_group_name_H-M   'P 1'
#
loop_
_entity.id
_entity.type
_entity.pdbx_description
1 polymer ?
#
loop_
_entity_poly.entity_id
_entity_poly.type
_entity_poly.pdbx_seq_one_letter_code
_entity_poly.pdbx_strand_id
1 'polypeptide(L)'
;MNNQKGYLLLESVVSLLVISILILLMYSLLVFSINLKETAEDRVELQQQAIEVSKKIEDIIENSVKIENIGCNSGEFSSVKSIKCKYIYRGDVKFKEGTKEIILKDSRSKLFINSFSPTTGEMGEYEIGDYVDEMRVAISNNGACANVILKLSKNKQKYETRLTIYLKSLHA
;
A
#
# COMPACT_ATOMS: atom_id res chain seq x y z
N MET A 1 -69.92 8.65 -29.82
CA MET A 1 -68.96 9.23 -28.85
C MET A 1 -68.58 8.24 -27.74
N ASN A 2 -68.50 6.93 -28.04
CA ASN A 2 -68.22 5.90 -27.04
C ASN A 2 -66.84 5.29 -27.33
N ASN A 3 -66.00 5.15 -26.29
CA ASN A 3 -64.65 4.58 -26.20
C ASN A 3 -63.45 5.54 -26.05
N GLN A 4 -63.60 6.86 -26.12
CA GLN A 4 -62.49 7.80 -25.87
C GLN A 4 -61.91 7.67 -24.45
N LYS A 5 -62.75 7.39 -23.44
CA LYS A 5 -62.30 7.17 -22.05
C LYS A 5 -61.43 5.92 -21.89
N GLY A 6 -61.68 4.87 -22.68
CA GLY A 6 -60.90 3.63 -22.66
C GLY A 6 -59.50 3.81 -23.27
N TYR A 7 -59.41 4.57 -24.36
CA TYR A 7 -58.13 4.93 -24.98
C TYR A 7 -57.25 5.79 -24.06
N LEU A 8 -57.84 6.78 -23.38
CA LEU A 8 -57.14 7.60 -22.37
C LEU A 8 -56.59 6.76 -21.20
N LEU A 9 -57.34 5.75 -20.78
CA LEU A 9 -56.93 4.85 -19.70
C LEU A 9 -55.77 3.95 -20.15
N LEU A 10 -55.84 3.42 -21.38
CA LEU A 10 -54.77 2.60 -21.96
C LEU A 10 -53.47 3.41 -22.12
N GLU A 11 -53.55 4.63 -22.66
CA GLU A 11 -52.40 5.52 -22.83
C GLU A 11 -51.75 5.84 -21.48
N SER A 12 -52.55 6.12 -20.46
CA SER A 12 -52.06 6.36 -19.10
C SER A 12 -51.32 5.14 -18.53
N VAL A 13 -51.86 3.93 -18.69
CA VAL A 13 -51.21 2.68 -18.23
C VAL A 13 -49.88 2.45 -18.94
N VAL A 14 -49.84 2.61 -20.26
CA VAL A 14 -48.60 2.45 -21.04
C VAL A 14 -47.56 3.50 -20.60
N SER A 15 -47.98 4.75 -20.42
CA SER A 15 -47.11 5.82 -19.92
C SER A 15 -46.50 5.48 -18.56
N LEU A 16 -47.33 4.97 -17.64
CA LEU A 16 -46.91 4.62 -16.29
C LEU A 16 -45.95 3.43 -16.27
N LEU A 17 -46.17 2.44 -17.14
CA LEU A 17 -45.24 1.33 -17.35
C LEU A 17 -43.88 1.82 -17.85
N VAL A 18 -43.84 2.68 -18.86
CA VAL A 18 -42.60 3.24 -19.39
C VAL A 18 -41.86 4.02 -18.30
N ILE A 19 -42.56 4.87 -17.54
CA ILE A 19 -41.97 5.62 -16.42
C ILE A 19 -41.38 4.67 -15.36
N SER A 20 -42.10 3.59 -15.01
CA SER A 20 -41.61 2.62 -14.02
C SER A 20 -40.32 1.92 -14.46
N ILE A 21 -40.22 1.57 -15.74
CA ILE A 21 -39.02 0.96 -16.33
C ILE A 21 -37.86 1.97 -16.30
N LEU A 22 -38.12 3.23 -16.66
CA LEU A 22 -37.11 4.28 -16.62
C LEU A 22 -36.60 4.52 -15.19
N ILE A 23 -37.48 4.56 -14.19
CA ILE A 23 -37.09 4.71 -12.78
C ILE A 23 -36.20 3.55 -12.35
N LEU A 24 -36.55 2.32 -12.71
CA LEU A 24 -35.77 1.13 -12.34
C LEU A 24 -34.39 1.12 -13.00
N LEU A 25 -34.30 1.53 -14.27
CA LEU A 25 -33.04 1.68 -14.98
C LEU A 25 -32.15 2.75 -14.34
N MET A 26 -32.71 3.91 -14.01
CA MET A 26 -31.98 4.99 -13.33
C MET A 26 -31.47 4.54 -11.96
N TYR A 27 -32.29 3.82 -11.20
CA TYR A 27 -31.89 3.27 -9.90
C TYR A 27 -30.71 2.29 -10.04
N SER A 28 -30.77 1.38 -11.02
CA SER A 28 -29.69 0.43 -11.27
C SER A 28 -28.38 1.14 -11.66
N LEU A 29 -28.44 2.17 -12.50
CA LEU A 29 -27.26 2.95 -12.88
C LEU A 29 -26.65 3.70 -11.69
N LEU A 30 -27.50 4.21 -10.81
CA LEU A 30 -27.06 4.93 -9.61
C LEU A 30 -26.30 3.98 -8.66
N VAL A 31 -26.88 2.82 -8.34
CA VAL A 31 -26.23 1.80 -7.50
C VAL A 31 -24.91 1.34 -8.11
N PHE A 32 -24.90 1.11 -9.42
CA PHE A 32 -23.67 0.75 -10.14
C PHE A 32 -22.59 1.85 -10.03
N SER A 33 -22.98 3.12 -10.17
CA SER A 33 -22.06 4.24 -10.08
C SER A 33 -21.44 4.40 -8.69
N ILE A 34 -22.22 4.16 -7.63
CA ILE A 34 -21.73 4.17 -6.24
C ILE A 34 -20.67 3.07 -6.05
N ASN A 35 -20.98 1.84 -6.47
CA ASN A 35 -20.04 0.72 -6.34
C ASN A 35 -18.74 0.94 -7.12
N LEU A 36 -18.84 1.55 -8.31
CA LEU A 36 -17.67 1.92 -9.10
C LEU A 36 -16.83 2.99 -8.39
N LYS A 37 -17.49 4.00 -7.82
CA LYS A 37 -16.81 5.06 -7.08
C LYS A 37 -16.05 4.50 -5.88
N GLU A 38 -16.70 3.69 -5.03
CA GLU A 38 -16.06 3.07 -3.86
C GLU A 38 -14.85 2.21 -4.27
N THR A 39 -15.02 1.41 -5.33
CA THR A 39 -13.93 0.60 -5.88
C THR A 39 -12.77 1.44 -6.38
N ALA A 40 -13.05 2.58 -7.01
CA ALA A 40 -12.02 3.49 -7.50
C ALA A 40 -11.30 4.21 -6.36
N GLU A 41 -12.03 4.67 -5.34
CA GLU A 41 -11.46 5.28 -4.13
C GLU A 41 -10.53 4.31 -3.41
N ASP A 42 -10.96 3.06 -3.21
CA ASP A 42 -10.12 2.02 -2.60
C ASP A 42 -8.83 1.77 -3.39
N ARG A 43 -8.89 1.77 -4.72
CA ARG A 43 -7.69 1.61 -5.58
C ARG A 43 -6.74 2.79 -5.48
N VAL A 44 -7.27 4.01 -5.49
CA VAL A 44 -6.46 5.23 -5.40
C VAL A 44 -5.78 5.29 -4.04
N GLU A 45 -6.49 4.97 -2.97
CA GLU A 45 -5.92 4.95 -1.61
C GLU A 45 -4.80 3.91 -1.48
N LEU A 46 -4.99 2.69 -1.99
CA LEU A 46 -3.94 1.66 -2.02
C LEU A 46 -2.70 2.13 -2.78
N GLN A 47 -2.88 2.82 -3.91
CA GLN A 47 -1.77 3.36 -4.70
C GLN A 47 -1.04 4.47 -3.95
N GLN A 48 -1.77 5.41 -3.34
CA GLN A 48 -1.19 6.47 -2.53
C GLN A 48 -0.40 5.91 -1.34
N GLN A 49 -0.98 4.95 -0.64
CA GLN A 49 -0.33 4.28 0.48
C GLN A 49 0.94 3.56 0.04
N ALA A 50 0.89 2.86 -1.09
CA ALA A 50 2.05 2.17 -1.64
C ALA A 50 3.17 3.15 -2.00
N ILE A 51 2.85 4.30 -2.60
CA ILE A 51 3.84 5.35 -2.94
C ILE A 51 4.49 5.92 -1.68
N GLU A 52 3.69 6.26 -0.66
CA GLU A 52 4.20 6.86 0.58
C GLU A 52 5.11 5.89 1.34
N VAL A 53 4.66 4.64 1.51
CA VAL A 53 5.45 3.57 2.14
C VAL A 53 6.73 3.32 1.38
N SER A 54 6.64 3.23 0.05
CA SER A 54 7.79 2.99 -0.82
C SER A 54 8.88 4.04 -0.62
N LYS A 55 8.49 5.32 -0.62
CA LYS A 55 9.41 6.44 -0.41
C LYS A 55 10.07 6.40 0.97
N LYS A 56 9.32 6.05 2.01
CA LYS A 56 9.84 5.91 3.38
C LYS A 56 10.83 4.74 3.51
N ILE A 57 10.54 3.61 2.86
CA ILE A 57 11.44 2.44 2.82
C ILE A 57 12.70 2.76 2.03
N GLU A 58 12.56 3.41 0.88
CA GLU A 58 13.67 3.83 0.02
C GLU A 58 14.62 4.75 0.80
N ASP A 59 14.11 5.80 1.43
CA ASP A 59 14.92 6.75 2.21
C ASP A 59 15.66 6.07 3.37
N ILE A 60 15.07 5.04 3.99
CA ILE A 60 15.73 4.25 5.03
C ILE A 60 16.86 3.43 4.42
N ILE A 61 16.55 2.59 3.44
CA ILE A 61 17.52 1.62 2.91
C ILE A 61 18.66 2.34 2.18
N GLU A 62 18.37 3.37 1.38
CA GLU A 62 19.37 4.15 0.63
C GLU A 62 20.41 4.78 1.56
N ASN A 63 19.97 5.37 2.67
CA ASN A 63 20.85 6.04 3.64
C ASN A 63 21.52 5.09 4.63
N SER A 64 21.24 3.78 4.56
CA SER A 64 21.88 2.81 5.44
C SER A 64 23.30 2.49 4.99
N VAL A 65 24.11 1.97 5.91
CA VAL A 65 25.48 1.53 5.61
C VAL A 65 25.48 0.05 5.22
N LYS A 66 24.61 -0.73 5.86
CA LYS A 66 24.49 -2.16 5.62
C LYS A 66 23.10 -2.63 5.95
N ILE A 67 22.60 -3.56 5.14
CA ILE A 67 21.38 -4.32 5.42
C ILE A 67 21.80 -5.60 6.13
N GLU A 68 21.32 -5.81 7.35
CA GLU A 68 21.52 -7.07 8.06
C GLU A 68 20.46 -8.05 7.59
N ASN A 69 20.90 -9.02 6.79
CA ASN A 69 20.05 -9.96 6.09
C ASN A 69 19.26 -10.83 7.09
N ILE A 70 17.94 -10.83 6.92
CA ILE A 70 17.02 -11.78 7.55
C ILE A 70 16.66 -12.81 6.47
N GLY A 71 17.29 -13.98 6.52
CA GLY A 71 16.82 -15.22 5.89
C GLY A 71 16.79 -15.29 4.36
N CYS A 72 17.29 -14.30 3.61
CA CYS A 72 17.23 -14.33 2.14
C CYS A 72 18.46 -15.05 1.55
N ASN A 73 18.23 -16.10 0.76
CA ASN A 73 19.24 -16.62 -0.18
C ASN A 73 19.51 -15.55 -1.25
N SER A 74 20.78 -15.34 -1.60
CA SER A 74 21.20 -14.31 -2.55
C SER A 74 20.42 -14.41 -3.86
N GLY A 75 19.69 -13.35 -4.23
CA GLY A 75 18.95 -13.25 -5.49
C GLY A 75 17.51 -13.77 -5.49
N GLU A 76 17.06 -14.49 -4.47
CA GLU A 76 15.66 -14.98 -4.39
C GLU A 76 14.80 -14.11 -3.47
N PHE A 77 13.55 -13.87 -3.90
CA PHE A 77 12.57 -13.16 -3.07
C PHE A 77 12.08 -14.06 -1.94
N SER A 78 12.40 -13.67 -0.71
CA SER A 78 11.90 -14.33 0.49
C SER A 78 10.85 -13.45 1.17
N SER A 79 9.76 -14.06 1.64
CA SER A 79 8.78 -13.36 2.47
C SER A 79 9.39 -13.09 3.84
N VAL A 80 9.40 -11.82 4.26
CA VAL A 80 10.08 -11.38 5.47
C VAL A 80 9.16 -10.54 6.34
N LYS A 81 9.29 -10.71 7.65
CA LYS A 81 8.54 -9.92 8.64
C LYS A 81 9.26 -8.62 9.01
N SER A 82 10.57 -8.57 8.83
CA SER A 82 11.30 -7.34 9.05
C SER A 82 12.55 -7.20 8.18
N ILE A 83 12.99 -5.95 8.03
CA ILE A 83 14.22 -5.56 7.34
C ILE A 83 15.03 -4.70 8.31
N LYS A 84 16.18 -5.19 8.77
CA LYS A 84 17.05 -4.45 9.67
C LYS A 84 18.19 -3.78 8.91
N CYS A 85 18.33 -2.48 9.13
CA CYS A 85 19.33 -1.63 8.50
C CYS A 85 20.23 -1.01 9.57
N LYS A 86 21.54 -1.02 9.32
CA LYS A 86 22.56 -0.39 10.18
C LYS A 86 22.93 0.99 9.66
N TYR A 87 23.12 1.90 10.62
CA TYR A 87 23.52 3.29 10.37
C TYR A 87 24.72 3.63 11.21
N ILE A 88 25.61 4.44 10.65
CA ILE A 88 26.72 5.02 11.38
C ILE A 88 26.35 6.46 11.73
N TYR A 89 26.30 6.75 13.02
CA TYR A 89 26.10 8.09 13.55
C TYR A 89 27.44 8.69 13.96
N ARG A 90 27.68 9.94 13.54
CA ARG A 90 28.85 10.71 13.97
C ARG A 90 28.56 11.28 15.37
N GLY A 91 29.19 10.70 16.39
CA GLY A 91 29.23 11.29 17.72
C GLY A 91 30.46 12.18 17.91
N ASP A 92 30.48 12.95 18.99
CA ASP A 92 31.53 13.94 19.28
C ASP A 92 32.95 13.37 19.38
N VAL A 93 33.11 12.06 19.64
CA VAL A 93 34.44 11.44 19.87
C VAL A 93 34.61 10.06 19.20
N LYS A 94 33.53 9.34 18.83
CA LYS A 94 33.57 8.03 18.14
C LYS A 94 32.35 7.82 17.23
N PHE A 95 32.52 7.00 16.19
CA PHE A 95 31.41 6.46 15.42
C PHE A 95 30.56 5.54 16.31
N LYS A 96 29.24 5.72 16.30
CA LYS A 96 28.30 4.83 17.00
C LYS A 96 27.38 4.16 15.98
N GLU A 97 27.13 2.88 16.15
CA GLU A 97 26.21 2.10 15.31
C GLU A 97 24.79 2.17 15.85
N GLY A 98 23.86 2.69 15.06
CA GLY A 98 22.43 2.60 15.34
C GLY A 98 21.73 1.71 14.32
N THR A 99 20.47 1.41 14.59
CA THR A 99 19.68 0.49 13.77
C THR A 99 18.31 1.07 13.48
N LYS A 100 17.84 0.91 12.25
CA LYS A 100 16.41 1.04 11.94
C LYS A 100 15.90 -0.28 11.40
N GLU A 101 14.72 -0.68 11.83
CA GLU A 101 14.07 -1.92 11.43
C GLU A 101 12.68 -1.60 10.88
N ILE A 102 12.43 -2.00 9.64
CA ILE A 102 11.09 -1.97 9.03
C ILE A 102 10.41 -3.27 9.44
N ILE A 103 9.24 -3.21 10.07
CA ILE A 103 8.54 -4.38 10.62
C ILE A 103 7.13 -4.44 10.05
N LEU A 104 6.79 -5.59 9.49
CA LEU A 104 5.43 -5.95 9.10
C LEU A 104 4.73 -6.63 10.27
N LYS A 105 3.65 -6.01 10.74
CA LYS A 105 2.74 -6.62 11.71
C LYS A 105 1.56 -7.24 10.97
N ASP A 106 1.73 -8.50 10.56
CA ASP A 106 0.74 -9.27 9.79
C ASP A 106 -0.66 -9.24 10.42
N SER A 107 -0.75 -9.24 11.75
CA SER A 107 -2.03 -9.21 12.48
C SER A 107 -2.84 -7.94 12.29
N ARG A 108 -2.22 -6.86 11.82
CA ARG A 108 -2.86 -5.56 11.61
C ARG A 108 -2.69 -5.05 10.17
N SER A 109 -2.09 -5.83 9.27
CA SER A 109 -1.68 -5.41 7.92
C SER A 109 -1.00 -4.04 7.89
N LYS A 110 -0.09 -3.78 8.85
CA LYS A 110 0.56 -2.47 9.02
C LYS A 110 2.08 -2.59 9.05
N LEU A 111 2.76 -1.59 8.50
CA LEU A 111 4.20 -1.44 8.56
C LEU A 111 4.60 -0.40 9.60
N PHE A 112 5.64 -0.74 10.35
CA PHE A 112 6.24 0.09 11.38
C PHE A 112 7.73 0.28 11.10
N ILE A 113 8.27 1.39 11.57
CA ILE A 113 9.71 1.57 11.68
C ILE A 113 10.07 1.71 13.14
N ASN A 114 10.97 0.83 13.57
CA ASN A 114 11.64 0.92 14.85
C ASN A 114 13.02 1.49 14.63
N SER A 115 13.31 2.64 15.26
CA SER A 115 14.63 3.26 15.25
C SER A 115 15.25 3.15 16.63
N PHE A 116 16.54 2.81 16.65
CA PHE A 116 17.38 2.86 17.83
C PHE A 116 18.59 3.73 17.53
N SER A 117 18.71 4.82 18.29
CA SER A 117 19.81 5.77 18.18
C SER A 117 20.73 5.65 19.41
N PRO A 118 21.99 5.23 19.24
CA PRO A 118 22.95 5.08 20.35
C PRO A 118 23.50 6.42 20.86
N THR A 119 23.23 7.52 20.16
CA THR A 119 23.60 8.88 20.57
C THR A 119 22.58 9.48 21.54
N THR A 120 21.29 9.28 21.31
CA THR A 120 20.21 9.77 22.19
C THR A 120 19.70 8.72 23.18
N GLY A 121 19.96 7.43 22.94
CA GLY A 121 19.43 6.32 23.75
C GLY A 121 17.94 6.08 23.54
N GLU A 122 17.32 6.79 22.59
CA GLU A 122 15.89 6.73 22.34
C GLU A 122 15.54 5.56 21.40
N MET A 123 14.48 4.83 21.76
CA MET A 123 13.78 3.91 20.89
C MET A 123 12.50 4.58 20.41
N GLY A 124 12.34 4.71 19.10
CA GLY A 124 11.12 5.22 18.48
C GLY A 124 10.45 4.13 17.65
N GLU A 125 9.16 3.91 17.86
CA GLU A 125 8.30 3.13 16.96
C GLU A 125 7.26 4.06 16.36
N TYR A 126 7.12 4.05 15.04
CA TYR A 126 6.04 4.77 14.36
C TYR A 126 5.51 3.98 13.18
N GLU A 127 4.21 4.14 12.93
CA GLU A 127 3.51 3.52 11.79
C GLU A 127 3.84 4.28 10.50
N ILE A 128 4.07 3.55 9.42
CA ILE A 128 4.37 4.11 8.11
C ILE A 128 3.53 3.58 6.97
N GLY A 129 2.81 2.49 7.20
CA GLY A 129 1.99 1.86 6.18
C GLY A 129 0.77 1.19 6.76
N ASP A 130 -0.38 1.40 6.12
CA ASP A 130 -1.59 0.59 6.31
C ASP A 130 -1.81 -0.32 5.10
N TYR A 131 -2.70 -1.31 5.24
CA TYR A 131 -3.11 -2.24 4.20
C TYR A 131 -2.02 -3.15 3.63
N VAL A 132 -0.88 -3.33 4.30
CA VAL A 132 0.24 -4.16 3.82
C VAL A 132 0.07 -5.60 4.31
N ASP A 133 -0.14 -6.54 3.40
CA ASP A 133 -0.35 -7.95 3.73
C ASP A 133 0.94 -8.77 3.70
N GLU A 134 1.84 -8.43 2.78
CA GLU A 134 3.05 -9.21 2.54
C GLU A 134 4.20 -8.29 2.12
N MET A 135 5.36 -8.52 2.70
CA MET A 135 6.63 -7.91 2.33
C MET A 135 7.59 -9.00 1.90
N ARG A 136 8.12 -8.89 0.67
CA ARG A 136 9.15 -9.80 0.14
C ARG A 136 10.41 -9.03 -0.18
N VAL A 137 11.55 -9.60 0.14
CA VAL A 137 12.84 -8.96 -0.08
C VAL A 137 13.78 -9.92 -0.78
N ALA A 138 14.57 -9.40 -1.71
CA ALA A 138 15.73 -10.07 -2.28
C ALA A 138 16.92 -9.12 -2.18
N ILE A 139 18.04 -9.62 -1.64
CA ILE A 139 19.28 -8.86 -1.58
C ILE A 139 20.16 -9.31 -2.74
N SER A 140 20.65 -8.35 -3.53
CA SER A 140 21.55 -8.57 -4.65
C SER A 140 22.83 -7.73 -4.51
N ASN A 141 23.80 -7.96 -5.40
CA ASN A 141 25.08 -7.24 -5.42
C ASN A 141 25.83 -7.27 -4.09
N ASN A 142 26.03 -8.46 -3.49
CA ASN A 142 26.75 -8.65 -2.23
C ASN A 142 26.25 -7.79 -1.05
N GLY A 143 24.95 -7.48 -1.00
CA GLY A 143 24.38 -6.65 0.05
C GLY A 143 24.23 -5.17 -0.30
N ALA A 144 24.63 -4.76 -1.51
CA ALA A 144 24.59 -3.37 -1.96
C ALA A 144 23.25 -2.94 -2.58
N CYS A 145 22.37 -3.89 -2.91
CA CYS A 145 21.06 -3.63 -3.49
C CYS A 145 19.98 -4.45 -2.80
N ALA A 146 18.84 -3.82 -2.53
CA ALA A 146 17.64 -4.45 -1.99
C ALA A 146 16.49 -4.31 -2.97
N ASN A 147 15.93 -5.44 -3.38
CA ASN A 147 14.67 -5.49 -4.10
C ASN A 147 13.55 -5.80 -3.11
N VAL A 148 12.58 -4.92 -2.98
CA VAL A 148 11.44 -5.05 -2.07
C VAL A 148 10.15 -5.13 -2.88
N ILE A 149 9.31 -6.11 -2.59
CA ILE A 149 7.96 -6.21 -3.12
C ILE A 149 6.99 -6.08 -1.94
N LEU A 150 6.05 -5.16 -2.07
CA LEU A 150 4.97 -5.00 -1.10
C LEU A 150 3.65 -5.35 -1.77
N LYS A 151 2.85 -6.17 -1.09
CA LYS A 151 1.47 -6.44 -1.48
C LYS A 151 0.54 -5.78 -0.49
N LEU A 152 -0.38 -5.00 -1.03
CA LEU A 152 -1.39 -4.29 -0.27
C LEU A 152 -2.79 -4.75 -0.67
N SER A 153 -3.71 -4.80 0.30
CA SER A 153 -5.12 -5.04 0.02
C SER A 153 -6.06 -4.21 0.89
N LYS A 154 -7.13 -3.76 0.25
CA LYS A 154 -8.25 -3.06 0.88
C LYS A 154 -9.52 -3.57 0.24
N ASN A 155 -10.44 -4.07 1.07
CA ASN A 155 -11.68 -4.71 0.62
C ASN A 155 -11.41 -5.80 -0.44
N LYS A 156 -11.93 -5.65 -1.66
CA LYS A 156 -11.72 -6.59 -2.79
C LYS A 156 -10.56 -6.19 -3.70
N GLN A 157 -9.91 -5.05 -3.43
CA GLN A 157 -8.84 -4.53 -4.26
C GLN A 157 -7.48 -4.99 -3.74
N LYS A 158 -6.59 -5.30 -4.67
CA LYS A 158 -5.21 -5.72 -4.40
C LYS A 158 -4.27 -4.87 -5.23
N TYR A 159 -3.13 -4.51 -4.65
CA TYR A 159 -2.10 -3.73 -5.31
C TYR A 159 -0.73 -4.29 -4.95
N GLU A 160 0.19 -4.32 -5.92
CA GLU A 160 1.57 -4.75 -5.72
C GLU A 160 2.50 -3.64 -6.20
N THR A 161 3.47 -3.27 -5.37
CA THR A 161 4.55 -2.35 -5.75
C THR A 161 5.90 -3.04 -5.60
N ARG A 162 6.84 -2.67 -6.47
CA ARG A 162 8.18 -3.23 -6.54
C ARG A 162 9.19 -2.10 -6.49
N LEU A 163 10.20 -2.25 -5.65
CA LEU A 163 11.22 -1.27 -5.35
C LEU A 163 12.58 -1.91 -5.54
N THR A 164 13.50 -1.21 -6.20
CA THR A 164 14.90 -1.60 -6.29
C THR A 164 15.70 -0.44 -5.72
N ILE A 165 16.34 -0.67 -4.57
CA ILE A 165 17.00 0.37 -3.79
C ILE A 165 18.49 0.05 -3.72
N TYR A 166 19.32 1.04 -3.98
CA TYR A 166 20.77 0.95 -3.89
C TYR A 166 21.27 1.71 -2.67
N LEU A 167 22.23 1.13 -1.95
CA LEU A 167 22.87 1.80 -0.82
C LEU A 167 23.77 2.94 -1.33
N LYS A 168 23.57 4.15 -0.80
CA LYS A 168 24.34 5.34 -1.19
C LYS A 168 25.82 5.23 -0.80
N SER A 169 26.12 4.48 0.25
CA SER A 169 27.48 4.26 0.75
C SER A 169 28.40 3.52 -0.22
N LEU A 170 27.87 2.91 -1.30
CA LEU A 170 28.64 2.23 -2.35
C LEU A 170 28.82 3.04 -3.63
N HIS A 171 28.25 4.24 -3.72
CA HIS A 171 28.37 5.15 -4.87
C HIS A 171 29.26 6.38 -4.60
N ALA A 172 30.08 6.35 -3.55
CA ALA A 172 31.03 7.39 -3.19
C ALA A 172 32.47 7.02 -3.57
#